data_AF-A0A3B0TPN0-F1
#
_entry.id   AF-A0A3B0TPN0-F1
#
_cell.length_a   1.000
_cell.length_b   1.000
_cell.length_c   1.000
_cell.angle_alpha   90.00
_cell.angle_beta   90.00
_cell.angle_gamma   90.00
#
_symmetry.space_group_name_H-M   'P 1'
#
loop_
_entity.id
_entity.type
_entity.pdbx_description
1 polymer ?
#
loop_
_entity_poly.entity_id
_entity_poly.type
_entity_poly.pdbx_seq_one_letter_code
_entity_poly.pdbx_strand_id
1 'polypeptide(L)'
;MMIEVSLPVFYGFLGTLFFMFSWTAPNMNSLSMNPLGKVAGTAASTFGFFQTLGGALFGLWVGRLYNDTIIPLAAGFVIAGIISLILVLIAENGKLFGVGDGLQDT
;
A
#
# COMPACT_ATOMS: atom_id res chain seq x y z
N MET A 1 -7.76 1.50 31.45
CA MET A 1 -6.34 1.94 31.44
C MET A 1 -6.08 2.48 30.04
N MET A 2 -6.23 3.79 29.85
CA MET A 2 -6.07 4.41 28.53
C MET A 2 -4.59 4.41 28.18
N ILE A 3 -4.21 3.59 27.19
CA ILE A 3 -2.92 3.76 26.52
C ILE A 3 -3.09 5.04 25.70
N GLU A 4 -2.84 6.20 26.31
CA GLU A 4 -2.71 7.45 25.58
C GLU A 4 -1.39 7.37 24.82
N VAL A 5 -1.46 6.89 23.59
CA VAL A 5 -0.33 6.91 22.68
C VAL A 5 0.07 8.36 22.49
N SER A 6 1.31 8.68 22.89
CA SER A 6 1.88 10.02 22.75
C SER A 6 1.77 10.49 21.30
N LEU A 7 1.14 11.65 21.09
CA LEU A 7 0.95 12.28 19.77
C LEU A 7 2.23 12.28 18.91
N PRO A 8 3.41 12.67 19.44
CA PRO A 8 4.69 12.55 18.74
C PRO A 8 5.04 11.14 18.26
N VAL A 9 4.75 10.10 19.05
CA VAL A 9 5.03 8.70 18.66
C VAL A 9 4.13 8.29 17.50
N PHE A 10 2.86 8.66 17.54
CA PHE A 10 1.93 8.43 16.44
C PHE A 10 2.36 9.15 15.15
N TYR A 11 2.73 10.43 15.24
CA TYR A 11 3.24 11.17 14.08
C TYR A 11 4.57 10.62 13.54
N GLY A 12 5.46 10.17 14.42
CA GLY A 12 6.70 9.49 14.01
C GLY A 12 6.41 8.22 13.22
N PHE A 13 5.52 7.37 13.74
CA PHE A 13 5.06 6.16 13.05
C PHE A 13 4.43 6.47 11.69
N LEU A 14 3.49 7.43 11.66
CA LEU A 14 2.80 7.84 10.43
C LEU A 14 3.78 8.42 9.40
N GLY A 15 4.75 9.22 9.85
CA GLY A 15 5.78 9.81 9.01
C GLY A 15 6.67 8.74 8.36
N THR A 16 7.14 7.75 9.13
CA THR A 16 7.90 6.62 8.59
C THR A 16 7.07 5.82 7.58
N LEU A 17 5.79 5.56 7.87
CA LEU A 17 4.89 4.85 6.95
C LEU A 17 4.76 5.57 5.60
N PHE A 18 4.45 6.87 5.62
CA PHE A 18 4.29 7.64 4.38
C PHE A 18 5.62 7.83 3.64
N PHE A 19 6.74 7.93 4.36
CA PHE A 19 8.07 7.96 3.75
C PHE A 19 8.34 6.67 2.96
N MET A 20 8.09 5.50 3.57
CA MET A 20 8.24 4.21 2.87
C MET A 20 7.25 4.06 1.71
N PHE A 21 5.99 4.45 1.92
CA PHE A 21 4.97 4.41 0.88
C PHE A 21 5.36 5.25 -0.35
N SER A 22 5.94 6.44 -0.13
CA SER A 22 6.39 7.34 -1.20
C SER A 22 7.49 6.72 -2.05
N TRP A 23 8.31 5.82 -1.48
CA TRP A 23 9.30 5.09 -2.24
C TRP A 23 8.68 3.91 -2.99
N THR A 24 7.83 3.11 -2.35
CA THR A 24 7.29 1.89 -2.94
C THR A 24 6.23 2.16 -4.02
N ALA A 25 5.29 3.07 -3.77
CA ALA A 25 4.13 3.30 -4.63
C ALA A 25 4.48 3.68 -6.09
N PRO A 26 5.33 4.69 -6.37
CA PRO A 26 5.65 5.07 -7.74
C PRO A 26 6.46 4.00 -8.49
N ASN A 27 7.37 3.31 -7.80
CA ASN A 27 8.20 2.25 -8.41
C ASN A 27 7.36 1.05 -8.85
N MET A 28 6.46 0.57 -7.98
CA MET A 28 5.55 -0.53 -8.31
C MET A 28 4.54 -0.15 -9.38
N ASN A 29 4.03 1.09 -9.33
CA ASN A 29 3.11 1.60 -10.34
C ASN A 29 3.77 1.63 -11.73
N SER A 30 5.00 2.14 -11.83
CA SER A 30 5.77 2.15 -13.08
C SER A 30 6.08 0.74 -13.59
N LEU A 31 6.53 -0.18 -12.71
CA LEU A 31 6.80 -1.57 -13.06
C LEU A 31 5.56 -2.26 -13.64
N SER A 32 4.40 -2.06 -13.02
CA SER A 32 3.13 -2.64 -13.48
C SER A 32 2.65 -2.08 -14.82
N MET A 33 3.04 -0.85 -15.15
CA MET A 33 2.59 -0.14 -16.35
C MET A 33 3.53 -0.32 -17.55
N ASN A 34 4.76 -0.79 -17.34
CA ASN A 34 5.74 -1.08 -18.41
C ASN A 34 5.17 -1.96 -19.56
N PRO A 35 4.44 -3.07 -19.30
CA PRO A 35 3.85 -3.88 -20.37
C PRO A 35 2.51 -3.34 -20.91
N LEU A 36 1.93 -2.30 -20.32
CA LEU A 36 0.56 -1.83 -20.60
C LEU A 36 0.50 -0.65 -21.61
N GLY A 37 1.57 -0.36 -22.34
CA GLY A 37 1.71 0.88 -23.15
C GLY A 37 0.49 1.29 -23.99
N LYS A 38 -0.11 0.36 -24.77
CA LYS A 38 -1.30 0.66 -25.61
C LYS A 38 -2.59 0.90 -24.83
N VAL A 39 -2.69 0.38 -23.60
CA VAL A 39 -3.89 0.44 -22.73
C VAL A 39 -3.62 1.17 -21.41
N ALA A 40 -2.51 1.89 -21.30
CA ALA A 40 -2.04 2.49 -20.06
C ALA A 40 -3.05 3.50 -19.49
N GLY A 41 -3.75 4.25 -20.33
CA GLY A 41 -4.78 5.20 -19.91
C GLY A 41 -5.99 4.53 -19.25
N THR A 42 -6.49 3.43 -19.83
CA THR A 42 -7.61 2.68 -19.25
C THR A 42 -7.19 1.92 -18.01
N ALA A 43 -5.97 1.35 -18.00
CA ALA A 43 -5.42 0.69 -16.83
C ALA A 43 -5.22 1.67 -15.66
N ALA A 44 -4.70 2.87 -15.90
CA ALA A 44 -4.47 3.88 -14.89
C ALA A 44 -5.77 4.42 -14.29
N SER A 45 -6.82 4.62 -15.10
CA SER A 45 -8.13 5.08 -14.60
C SER A 45 -8.82 4.02 -13.74
N THR A 46 -8.78 2.76 -14.15
CA THR A 46 -9.28 1.64 -13.36
C THR A 46 -8.48 1.48 -12.06
N PHE A 47 -7.15 1.57 -12.11
CA PHE A 47 -6.30 1.52 -10.92
C PHE A 47 -6.64 2.65 -9.93
N GLY A 48 -6.73 3.90 -10.41
CA GLY A 48 -7.09 5.06 -9.57
C GLY A 48 -8.51 4.97 -9.00
N PHE A 49 -9.46 4.43 -9.76
CA PHE A 49 -10.81 4.14 -9.28
C PHE A 49 -10.78 3.15 -8.13
N PHE A 50 -10.08 2.02 -8.27
CA PHE A 50 -9.95 1.02 -7.19
C PHE A 50 -9.17 1.54 -5.99
N GLN A 51 -8.14 2.35 -6.19
CA GLN A 51 -7.42 2.99 -5.10
C GLN A 51 -8.33 3.91 -4.28
N THR A 52 -9.15 4.72 -4.96
CA THR A 52 -10.08 5.66 -4.30
C THR A 52 -11.23 4.91 -3.63
N LEU A 53 -11.88 3.98 -4.35
CA LEU A 53 -12.99 3.19 -3.84
C LEU A 53 -12.54 2.30 -2.68
N GLY A 54 -11.44 1.58 -2.85
CA GLY A 54 -10.85 0.72 -1.84
C GLY A 54 -10.41 1.52 -0.61
N GLY A 55 -9.76 2.66 -0.80
CA GLY A 55 -9.39 3.57 0.27
C GLY A 55 -10.59 4.09 1.05
N ALA A 56 -11.68 4.46 0.35
CA ALA A 56 -12.92 4.92 0.98
C ALA A 56 -13.61 3.82 1.79
N LEU A 57 -13.74 2.62 1.21
CA LEU A 57 -14.34 1.47 1.89
C LEU A 57 -13.52 1.03 3.11
N PHE A 58 -12.19 0.98 2.97
CA PHE A 58 -11.29 0.65 4.06
C PHE A 58 -11.33 1.71 5.16
N GLY A 59 -11.32 2.99 4.80
CA GLY A 59 -11.44 4.10 5.74
C GLY A 59 -12.78 4.08 6.49
N LEU A 60 -13.88 3.77 5.81
CA LEU A 60 -15.19 3.61 6.46
C LEU A 60 -15.20 2.42 7.42
N TRP A 61 -14.60 1.30 7.03
CA TRP A 61 -14.52 0.10 7.85
C TRP A 61 -13.70 0.32 9.13
N VAL A 62 -12.49 0.89 9.00
CA VAL A 62 -11.65 1.26 10.15
C VAL A 62 -12.29 2.36 10.99
N GLY A 63 -12.95 3.35 10.35
CA GLY A 63 -13.64 4.42 11.03
C GLY A 63 -14.80 3.94 11.90
N ARG A 64 -15.49 2.85 11.52
CA ARG A 64 -16.51 2.21 12.36
C ARG A 64 -15.94 1.48 13.57
N LEU A 65 -14.67 1.09 13.53
CA LEU A 65 -13.96 0.43 14.63
C LEU A 65 -13.34 1.45 15.61
N TYR A 66 -13.52 2.75 15.37
CA TYR A 66 -13.01 3.79 16.24
C TYR A 66 -13.72 3.74 17.61
N ASN A 67 -12.93 3.57 18.66
CA ASN A 67 -13.39 3.44 20.04
C ASN A 67 -12.57 4.36 20.96
N ASP A 68 -12.52 5.66 20.62
CA ASP A 68 -11.73 6.70 21.30
C ASP A 68 -10.23 6.39 21.44
N THR A 69 -9.72 5.49 20.60
CA THR A 69 -8.32 5.10 20.55
C THR A 69 -7.83 5.01 19.10
N ILE A 70 -6.54 5.26 18.89
CA ILE A 70 -5.86 5.17 17.60
C ILE A 70 -5.30 3.77 17.30
N ILE A 71 -5.42 2.83 18.23
CA ILE A 71 -5.01 1.43 18.06
C ILE A 71 -5.65 0.76 16.82
N PRO A 72 -6.98 0.83 16.58
CA PRO A 72 -7.60 0.20 15.39
C PRO A 72 -7.07 0.81 14.08
N LEU A 73 -6.72 2.09 14.07
CA LEU A 73 -6.12 2.76 12.92
C LEU A 73 -4.70 2.22 12.65
N ALA A 74 -3.86 2.16 13.68
CA ALA A 74 -2.50 1.62 13.56
C ALA A 74 -2.51 0.13 13.13
N ALA A 75 -3.41 -0.68 13.70
CA ALA A 75 -3.61 -2.07 13.30
C ALA A 75 -4.04 -2.19 11.84
N GLY A 76 -4.92 -1.29 11.36
CA GLY A 76 -5.30 -1.22 9.95
C GLY A 76 -4.11 -1.03 9.02
N PHE A 77 -3.19 -0.11 9.33
CA PHE A 77 -1.96 0.08 8.55
C PHE A 77 -1.06 -1.16 8.53
N VAL A 78 -0.89 -1.83 9.68
CA VAL A 78 -0.08 -3.05 9.78
C VAL A 78 -0.69 -4.18 8.93
N ILE A 79 -2.01 -4.39 9.05
CA ILE A 79 -2.73 -5.41 8.25
C ILE A 79 -2.60 -5.09 6.75
N ALA A 80 -2.80 -3.84 6.35
CA ALA A 80 -2.64 -3.43 4.96
C ALA A 80 -1.21 -3.66 4.44
N GLY A 81 -0.19 -3.39 5.27
CA GLY A 81 1.22 -3.67 4.96
C GLY A 81 1.50 -5.17 4.77
N ILE A 82 0.95 -6.03 5.64
CA ILE A 82 1.08 -7.49 5.52
C ILE A 82 0.40 -7.98 4.24
N ILE A 83 -0.83 -7.51 3.96
CA ILE A 83 -1.54 -7.86 2.73
C ILE A 83 -0.74 -7.43 1.51
N SER A 84 -0.19 -6.21 1.51
CA SER A 84 0.67 -5.71 0.44
C SER A 84 1.89 -6.61 0.22
N LEU A 85 2.58 -7.01 1.29
CA LEU A 85 3.73 -7.90 1.22
C LEU A 85 3.37 -9.27 0.62
N ILE A 86 2.23 -9.85 1.02
CA ILE A 86 1.72 -11.11 0.46
C ILE A 86 1.42 -10.96 -1.03
N LEU A 87 0.75 -9.88 -1.44
CA LEU A 87 0.44 -9.63 -2.84
C LEU A 87 1.70 -9.45 -3.69
N VAL A 88 2.72 -8.75 -3.18
CA VAL A 88 4.01 -8.62 -3.86
C VAL A 88 4.70 -9.97 -3.98
N LEU A 89 4.71 -10.78 -2.92
CA LEU A 89 5.29 -12.12 -2.96
C LEU A 89 4.62 -13.01 -4.02
N ILE A 90 3.29 -12.91 -4.15
CA ILE A 90 2.53 -13.62 -5.19
C ILE A 90 2.91 -13.08 -6.57
N ALA A 91 2.97 -11.75 -6.76
CA ALA A 91 3.33 -11.12 -8.02
C ALA A 91 4.75 -11.51 -8.48
N GLU A 92 5.69 -11.64 -7.54
CA GLU A 92 7.07 -12.07 -7.79
C GLU A 92 7.24 -13.60 -7.80
N ASN A 93 6.14 -14.39 -7.80
CA ASN A 93 6.16 -15.85 -7.80
C ASN A 93 7.03 -16.46 -6.68
N GLY A 94 7.01 -15.85 -5.49
CA GLY A 94 7.76 -16.30 -4.31
C GLY A 94 9.24 -15.90 -4.29
N LYS A 95 9.74 -15.17 -5.29
CA LYS A 95 11.14 -14.72 -5.38
C LYS A 95 11.27 -13.25 -4.97
N LEU A 96 11.20 -12.99 -3.67
CA LEU A 96 11.60 -11.69 -3.14
C LEU A 96 13.10 -11.47 -3.42
N PHE A 97 13.44 -10.39 -4.12
CA PHE A 97 14.83 -10.02 -4.46
C PHE A 97 15.52 -10.86 -5.54
N GLY A 98 14.76 -11.41 -6.50
CA GLY A 98 15.38 -11.90 -7.73
C GLY A 98 16.23 -10.82 -8.40
N VAL A 99 17.47 -11.15 -8.80
CA VAL A 99 18.20 -10.31 -9.75
C VAL A 99 17.34 -10.24 -11.00
N GLY A 100 17.03 -9.03 -11.48
CA GLY A 100 16.19 -8.82 -12.65
C GLY A 100 16.86 -9.37 -13.90
N ASP A 101 16.77 -10.67 -14.13
CA ASP A 101 17.08 -11.28 -15.42
C ASP A 101 15.92 -10.94 -16.36
N GLY A 102 16.16 -10.00 -17.27
CA GLY A 102 15.37 -9.84 -18.48
C GLY A 102 14.88 -8.43 -18.78
N LEU A 103 15.79 -7.56 -19.25
CA LEU A 103 15.49 -6.73 -20.42
C LEU A 103 15.84 -7.50 -21.71
N GLN A 104 15.42 -8.75 -21.80
CA GLN A 104 15.35 -9.47 -23.07
C GLN A 104 13.88 -9.67 -23.34
N ASP A 105 13.29 -8.71 -24.05
CA ASP A 105 12.44 -8.96 -25.20
C ASP A 105 12.29 -7.63 -25.95
N THR A 106 12.89 -7.60 -27.14
CA THR A 106 12.75 -6.60 -28.21
C THR A 106 11.31 -6.46 -28.70
#